data_AF-A0A953HNE8-F1
#
_entry.id   AF-A0A953HNE8-F1
#
_cell.length_a   1.000
_cell.length_b   1.000
_cell.length_c   1.000
_cell.angle_alpha   90.00
_cell.angle_beta   90.00
_cell.angle_gamma   90.00
#
_symmetry.space_group_name_H-M   'P 1'
#
loop_
_entity.id
_entity.type
_entity.pdbx_description
1 polymer ?
#
loop_
_entity_poly.entity_id
_entity_poly.type
_entity_poly.pdbx_seq_one_letter_code
_entity_poly.pdbx_strand_id
1 'polypeptide(L)' 'MGQPKDRRLPTEAYDQLRAEVLRAAVELSEDQLLDLTDALHGVIRLRRPGRPLRNPDGWVTDELRSFA' A
#
# COMPACT_ATOMS: atom_id res chain seq x y z
N MET A 1 -0.36 -28.23 -7.27
CA MET A 1 -0.63 -26.84 -7.72
C MET A 1 0.44 -25.94 -7.15
N GLY A 2 1.32 -25.41 -7.98
CA GLY A 2 2.46 -24.61 -7.55
C GLY A 2 2.00 -23.30 -6.91
N GLN A 3 2.46 -23.06 -5.69
CA GLN A 3 2.30 -21.77 -5.01
C GLN A 3 2.82 -20.66 -5.95
N PRO A 4 2.06 -19.59 -6.21
CA PRO A 4 2.54 -18.53 -7.09
C PRO A 4 3.77 -17.90 -6.44
N LYS A 5 4.91 -18.00 -7.14
CA LYS A 5 6.16 -17.30 -6.85
C LYS A 5 5.86 -15.89 -6.35
N ASP A 6 6.47 -15.53 -5.23
CA ASP A 6 6.29 -14.26 -4.50
C ASP A 6 5.82 -13.11 -5.42
N ARG A 7 4.53 -12.76 -5.32
CA ARG A 7 3.94 -11.58 -5.98
C ARG A 7 4.41 -10.31 -5.25
N ARG A 8 5.71 -10.12 -5.16
CA ARG A 8 6.35 -8.96 -4.56
C ARG A 8 7.08 -8.22 -5.68
N LEU A 9 6.87 -6.90 -5.72
CA LEU A 9 7.73 -6.06 -6.51
C LEU A 9 9.14 -6.12 -5.91
N PRO A 10 10.21 -6.15 -6.73
CA PRO A 10 11.55 -5.86 -6.26
C PRO A 10 11.55 -4.53 -5.49
N THR A 11 12.34 -4.42 -4.42
CA THR A 11 12.35 -3.23 -3.53
C THR A 11 12.51 -1.93 -4.31
N GLU A 12 13.44 -1.89 -5.26
CA GLU A 12 13.67 -0.71 -6.10
C GLU A 12 12.43 -0.31 -6.91
N ALA A 13 11.74 -1.28 -7.52
CA ALA A 13 10.52 -1.02 -8.29
C ALA A 13 9.35 -0.58 -7.39
N TYR A 14 9.29 -1.09 -6.15
CA TYR A 14 8.33 -0.64 -5.15
C TYR A 14 8.59 0.81 -4.73
N ASP A 15 9.85 1.17 -4.48
CA ASP A 15 10.22 2.53 -4.06
C ASP A 15 9.97 3.55 -5.17
N GLN A 16 10.24 3.20 -6.43
CA GLN A 16 9.91 4.02 -7.59
C GLN A 16 8.39 4.25 -7.69
N LEU A 17 7.59 3.19 -7.55
CA LEU A 17 6.13 3.28 -7.56
C LEU A 17 5.62 4.14 -6.40
N ARG A 18 6.15 3.95 -5.19
CA ARG A 18 5.80 4.76 -4.01
C ARG A 18 6.08 6.24 -4.27
N ALA A 19 7.26 6.57 -4.80
CA ALA A 19 7.63 7.95 -5.11
C ALA A 19 6.73 8.58 -6.17
N GLU A 20 6.34 7.82 -7.20
CA GLU A 20 5.42 8.29 -8.24
C GLU A 20 4.02 8.54 -7.69
N VAL A 21 3.48 7.61 -6.89
CA VAL A 21 2.18 7.77 -6.23
C VAL A 21 2.18 9.00 -5.32
N LEU A 22 3.23 9.20 -4.52
CA LEU A 22 3.35 10.38 -3.66
C LEU A 22 3.44 11.68 -4.46
N ARG A 23 4.17 11.68 -5.59
CA ARG A 23 4.27 12.86 -6.47
C ARG A 23 2.91 13.20 -7.07
N ALA A 24 2.20 12.22 -7.60
CA ALA A 24 0.87 12.41 -8.17
C ALA A 24 -0.15 12.87 -7.12
N ALA A 25 -0.06 12.35 -5.89
CA ALA A 25 -0.96 12.70 -4.80
C ALA A 25 -0.94 14.19 -4.42
N VAL A 26 0.17 14.90 -4.63
CA VAL A 26 0.28 16.35 -4.34
C VAL A 26 -0.62 17.20 -5.26
N GLU A 27 -0.94 16.70 -6.45
CA GLU A 27 -1.79 17.41 -7.42
C GLU A 27 -3.27 17.07 -7.29
N LEU A 28 -3.63 16.15 -6.39
CA LEU A 28 -5.00 15.68 -6.22
C LEU A 28 -5.81 16.59 -5.30
N SER A 29 -7.10 16.72 -5.60
CA SER A 29 -8.05 17.29 -4.65
C SER A 29 -8.28 16.34 -3.46
N GLU A 30 -8.88 16.86 -2.40
CA GLU A 30 -9.23 16.07 -1.20
C GLU A 30 -10.11 14.85 -1.55
N ASP A 31 -11.13 15.03 -2.39
CA ASP A 31 -12.00 13.94 -2.83
C ASP A 31 -11.21 12.87 -3.61
N GLN A 32 -10.29 13.29 -4.48
CA GLN A 32 -9.45 12.37 -5.24
C GLN A 32 -8.45 11.61 -4.36
N LEU A 33 -7.99 12.22 -3.26
CA LEU A 33 -7.15 11.56 -2.26
C LEU A 33 -7.92 10.50 -1.48
N LEU A 34 -9.20 10.75 -1.16
CA LEU A 34 -10.07 9.75 -0.54
C LEU A 34 -10.30 8.56 -1.47
N ASP A 35 -10.62 8.82 -2.74
CA ASP A 35 -10.79 7.77 -3.75
C ASP A 35 -9.52 6.92 -3.93
N LEU A 36 -8.35 7.56 -3.98
CA LEU A 36 -7.06 6.88 -4.06
C LEU A 36 -6.81 5.99 -2.84
N THR A 37 -7.15 6.49 -1.64
CA THR A 37 -6.97 5.75 -0.39
C THR A 37 -7.85 4.49 -0.35
N ASP A 38 -9.11 4.61 -0.78
CA ASP A 38 -10.03 3.48 -0.87
C ASP A 38 -9.58 2.44 -1.91
N ALA A 39 -9.09 2.87 -3.06
CA ALA A 39 -8.53 1.98 -4.08
C ALA A 39 -7.31 1.20 -3.54
N LEU A 40 -6.39 1.87 -2.86
CA LEU A 40 -5.23 1.24 -2.22
C LEU A 40 -5.67 0.23 -1.15
N HIS A 41 -6.62 0.60 -0.28
CA HIS A 41 -7.27 -0.31 0.68
C HIS A 41 -7.86 -1.57 0.02
N GLY A 42 -8.51 -1.43 -1.13
CA GLY A 42 -8.99 -2.55 -1.93
C GLY A 42 -7.88 -3.51 -2.36
N VAL A 43 -6.78 -2.98 -2.91
CA VAL A 43 -5.62 -3.78 -3.35
C VAL A 43 -5.00 -4.55 -2.18
N ILE A 44 -4.91 -3.94 -1.00
CA ILE A 44 -4.34 -4.58 0.20
C ILE A 44 -5.20 -5.75 0.66
N ARG A 45 -6.53 -5.58 0.67
CA ARG A 45 -7.48 -6.66 1.00
C ARG A 45 -7.34 -7.83 0.03
N LEU A 46 -7.21 -7.55 -1.27
CA LEU A 46 -7.01 -8.58 -2.29
C LEU A 46 -5.68 -9.34 -2.12
N ARG A 47 -4.63 -8.70 -1.62
CA ARG A 47 -3.35 -9.36 -1.29
C ARG A 47 -3.43 -10.26 -0.06
N ARG A 48 -4.37 -10.01 0.87
CA ARG A 48 -4.53 -10.78 2.12
C ARG A 48 -6.00 -11.17 2.33
N PRO A 49 -6.56 -12.06 1.49
CA PRO A 49 -7.94 -12.48 1.62
C PRO A 49 -8.19 -13.12 2.99
N GLY A 50 -9.22 -12.65 3.70
CA GLY A 50 -9.62 -13.16 5.02
C GLY A 50 -8.90 -12.57 6.23
N ARG A 51 -7.93 -11.67 6.06
CA ARG A 51 -7.31 -10.96 7.20
C ARG A 51 -8.02 -9.63 7.44
N PRO A 52 -8.63 -9.39 8.62
CA PRO A 52 -9.16 -8.07 8.94
C PRO A 52 -8.01 -7.06 8.90
N LEU A 53 -8.26 -5.88 8.31
CA LEU A 53 -7.34 -4.74 8.33
C LEU A 53 -7.14 -4.36 9.79
N ARG A 54 -6.05 -4.81 10.40
CA ARG A 54 -5.69 -4.40 11.75
C ARG A 54 -5.13 -2.99 11.62
N ASN A 55 -5.89 -2.03 12.16
CA ASN A 55 -5.53 -0.62 12.25
C ASN A 55 -5.44 0.11 10.89
N PRO A 56 -6.49 0.82 10.43
CA PRO A 56 -6.40 1.65 9.21
C PRO A 56 -5.31 2.73 9.33
N ASP A 57 -5.00 3.20 10.54
CA ASP A 57 -3.90 4.15 10.81
C ASP A 57 -2.51 3.48 10.82
N GLY A 58 -2.46 2.15 10.78
CA GLY A 58 -1.22 1.36 10.77
C GLY A 58 -0.39 1.54 9.51
N TRP A 59 -0.98 2.06 8.43
CA TRP A 59 -0.27 2.41 7.20
C TRP A 59 0.70 3.59 7.37
N VAL A 60 0.45 4.45 8.36
CA VAL A 60 1.30 5.61 8.64
C VAL A 60 2.39 5.29 9.67
N THR A 61 2.25 4.22 10.46
CA THR A 61 3.03 4.04 11.70
C THR A 61 3.85 2.75 11.82
N ASP A 62 3.64 1.72 10.99
CA ASP A 62 4.37 0.45 11.17
C ASP A 62 5.81 0.43 10.62
N GLU A 63 6.25 1.42 9.82
CA GLU A 63 7.66 1.52 9.38
C GLU A 63 8.60 1.97 10.53
N LEU A 64 8.08 2.36 11.70
CA LEU A 64 8.87 2.86 12.84
C LEU A 64 9.29 1.79 13.87
N ARG A 65 8.89 0.51 13.72
CA ARG A 65 9.15 -0.53 14.74
C ARG A 65 9.99 -1.73 14.28
N SER A 66 10.71 -1.64 13.17
CA SER A 66 11.70 -2.69 12.79
C SER A 66 13.16 -2.25 12.85
N PHE A 67 13.47 -1.16 13.58
CA PHE A 67 14.83 -0.78 13.98
C PHE A 67 14.99 -0.79 15.51
N ALA A 68 14.48 -1.82 16.18
CA ALA A 68 14.75 -2.10 17.59
C ALA A 68 15.19 -3.55 17.77
#